data_AF-A0A2T4WME0-F1
#
_entry.id   AF-A0A2T4WME0-F1
#
_cell.length_a   1.000
_cell.length_b   1.000
_cell.length_c   1.000
_cell.angle_alpha   90.00
_cell.angle_beta   90.00
_cell.angle_gamma   90.00
#
_symmetry.space_group_name_H-M   'P 1'
#
loop_
_entity.id
_entity.type
_entity.pdbx_description
1 polymer ?
#
loop_
_entity_poly.entity_id
_entity_poly.type
_entity_poly.pdbx_seq_one_letter_code
_entity_poly.pdbx_strand_id
1 'polypeptide(L)'
;MSTGFQYIYHKGAYEAIKSTGIDKISNDSVRLLLTDMYDFRMQRAQNFIENDQSIEISRMEFLNKFVDFDIRKLPNGQAVPDIKPRTSISGNKEIAMLIFEKMSNNGEAVGRLENLTQACERLLKILDRELEIEDVLKDIPQNDWQDR
;
A
#
# COMPACT_ATOMS: atom_id res chain seq x y z
N MET A 1 -6.75 -11.98 -19.52
CA MET A 1 -7.54 -11.66 -18.30
C MET A 1 -6.75 -10.63 -17.53
N SER A 2 -7.24 -9.41 -17.36
CA SER A 2 -6.65 -8.47 -16.41
C SER A 2 -7.14 -8.84 -15.02
N THR A 3 -6.24 -9.27 -14.14
CA THR A 3 -6.51 -9.33 -12.71
C THR A 3 -6.67 -7.89 -12.22
N GLY A 4 -7.92 -7.41 -12.15
CA GLY A 4 -8.24 -6.15 -11.51
C GLY A 4 -8.15 -6.31 -9.99
N PHE A 5 -7.47 -5.39 -9.32
CA PHE A 5 -7.49 -5.32 -7.86
C PHE A 5 -8.77 -4.60 -7.43
N GLN A 6 -9.68 -5.31 -6.75
CA GLN A 6 -10.85 -4.69 -6.15
C GLN A 6 -10.54 -4.40 -4.67
N TYR A 7 -10.33 -3.13 -4.35
CA TYR A 7 -10.21 -2.70 -2.96
C TYR A 7 -11.58 -2.77 -2.29
N ILE A 8 -11.79 -3.74 -1.38
CA ILE A 8 -13.02 -3.88 -0.60
C ILE A 8 -12.68 -3.70 0.87
N TYR A 9 -13.19 -2.65 1.49
CA TYR A 9 -13.21 -2.52 2.95
C TYR A 9 -14.66 -2.35 3.43
N HIS A 10 -15.06 -3.15 4.42
CA HIS A 10 -16.43 -3.15 4.92
C HIS A 10 -16.67 -2.00 5.90
N LYS A 11 -16.80 -0.77 5.38
CA LYS A 11 -17.09 0.42 6.19
C LYS A 11 -18.30 0.24 7.10
N GLY A 12 -19.34 -0.46 6.63
CA GLY A 12 -20.58 -0.68 7.38
C GLY A 12 -20.38 -1.40 8.72
N ALA A 13 -19.48 -2.38 8.78
CA ALA A 13 -19.19 -3.10 10.03
C ALA A 13 -18.51 -2.19 11.06
N TYR A 14 -17.54 -1.39 10.61
CA TYR A 14 -16.89 -0.39 11.47
C TYR A 14 -17.86 0.69 11.95
N GLU A 15 -18.73 1.24 11.08
CA GLU A 15 -19.73 2.24 11.48
C GLU A 15 -20.76 1.68 12.47
N ALA A 16 -21.12 0.40 12.35
CA ALA A 16 -21.95 -0.29 13.34
C ALA A 16 -21.24 -0.39 14.70
N ILE A 17 -19.97 -0.79 14.73
CA ILE A 17 -19.17 -0.83 15.97
C ILE A 17 -19.03 0.58 16.56
N LYS A 18 -18.73 1.58 15.72
CA LYS A 18 -18.57 2.99 16.10
C LYS A 18 -19.83 3.56 16.75
N SER A 19 -21.01 3.23 16.22
CA SER A 19 -22.30 3.73 16.73
C SER A 19 -22.81 2.96 17.95
N THR A 20 -22.53 1.66 18.06
CA THR A 20 -23.06 0.80 19.13
C THR A 20 -22.16 0.71 20.36
N GLY A 21 -20.87 1.07 20.21
CA GLY A 21 -20.00 1.42 21.32
C GLY A 21 -18.56 1.02 21.08
N ILE A 22 -17.83 1.79 20.27
CA ILE A 22 -16.37 1.66 20.13
C ILE A 22 -15.65 1.91 21.46
N ASP A 23 -16.27 2.68 22.35
CA ASP A 23 -15.90 2.92 23.74
C ASP A 23 -16.00 1.66 24.62
N LYS A 24 -16.80 0.67 24.22
CA LYS A 24 -16.90 -0.62 24.93
C LYS A 24 -15.70 -1.54 24.67
N ILE A 25 -14.85 -1.23 23.69
CA ILE A 25 -13.59 -1.93 23.49
C ILE A 25 -12.65 -1.50 24.62
N SER A 26 -12.44 -2.39 25.59
CA SER A 26 -11.58 -2.14 26.77
C SER A 26 -10.10 -1.99 26.41
N ASN A 27 -9.65 -2.62 25.33
CA ASN A 27 -8.29 -2.49 24.85
C ASN A 27 -8.12 -1.19 24.05
N ASP A 28 -7.50 -0.19 24.68
CA ASP A 28 -7.21 1.12 24.09
C ASP A 28 -6.38 1.04 22.80
N SER A 29 -5.48 0.06 22.67
CA SER A 29 -4.65 -0.11 21.48
C SER A 29 -5.49 -0.63 20.29
N VAL A 30 -6.37 -1.59 20.53
CA VAL A 30 -7.33 -2.08 19.53
C VAL A 30 -8.24 -0.95 19.09
N ARG A 31 -8.79 -0.21 20.06
CA ARG A 31 -9.68 0.93 19.80
C ARG A 31 -9.00 2.00 18.95
N LEU A 32 -7.80 2.42 19.32
CA LEU A 32 -7.04 3.43 18.58
C LEU A 32 -6.69 2.98 17.16
N LEU A 33 -6.25 1.73 16.98
CA LEU A 33 -5.87 1.23 15.66
C LEU A 33 -7.07 1.02 14.74
N LEU A 34 -8.21 0.57 15.26
CA LEU A 34 -9.45 0.49 14.48
C LEU A 34 -9.88 1.87 13.99
N THR A 35 -9.87 2.88 14.86
CA THR A 35 -10.20 4.25 14.48
C THR A 35 -9.21 4.80 13.46
N ASP A 36 -7.90 4.68 13.70
CA ASP A 36 -6.85 5.13 12.76
C ASP A 36 -7.00 4.48 11.38
N MET A 37 -7.28 3.17 11.36
CA MET A 37 -7.42 2.40 10.13
C MET A 37 -8.61 2.86 9.29
N TYR A 38 -9.81 2.83 9.87
CA TYR A 38 -11.05 3.03 9.11
C TYR A 38 -11.41 4.50 8.88
N ASP A 39 -11.09 5.40 9.82
CA ASP A 39 -11.41 6.82 9.65
C ASP A 39 -10.37 7.55 8.80
N PHE A 40 -9.11 7.07 8.73
CA PHE A 40 -8.03 7.79 8.05
C PHE A 40 -7.32 6.99 6.97
N ARG A 41 -6.73 5.84 7.31
CA ARG A 41 -5.82 5.14 6.38
C ARG A 41 -6.56 4.56 5.18
N MET A 42 -7.69 3.89 5.41
CA MET A 42 -8.49 3.27 4.35
C MET A 42 -9.12 4.32 3.43
N GLN A 43 -9.68 5.40 3.99
CA GLN A 43 -10.24 6.50 3.19
C GLN A 43 -9.17 7.18 2.33
N ARG A 44 -7.97 7.42 2.88
CA ARG A 44 -6.85 7.99 2.13
C ARG A 44 -6.39 7.07 1.00
N ALA A 45 -6.36 5.77 1.23
CA ALA A 45 -6.00 4.79 0.22
C ALA A 45 -7.05 4.67 -0.89
N GLN A 46 -8.34 4.68 -0.54
CA GLN A 46 -9.44 4.69 -1.50
C GLN A 46 -9.37 5.92 -2.42
N ASN A 47 -9.27 7.12 -1.84
CA ASN A 47 -9.13 8.36 -2.63
C ASN A 47 -7.92 8.31 -3.55
N PHE A 48 -6.83 7.68 -3.11
CA PHE A 48 -5.65 7.52 -3.96
C PHE A 48 -5.91 6.58 -5.14
N ILE A 49 -6.51 5.41 -4.90
CA ILE A 49 -6.85 4.42 -5.94
C ILE A 49 -7.85 4.99 -6.95
N GLU A 50 -8.86 5.74 -6.49
CA GLU A 50 -9.86 6.36 -7.36
C GLU A 50 -9.27 7.48 -8.24
N ASN A 51 -8.30 8.25 -7.72
CA ASN A 51 -7.63 9.30 -8.48
C ASN A 51 -6.62 8.77 -9.51
N ASP A 52 -6.14 7.53 -9.37
CA ASP A 52 -5.21 6.88 -10.31
C ASP A 52 -5.94 6.22 -11.51
N GLN A 53 -7.27 6.38 -11.62
CA GLN A 53 -8.08 5.80 -12.70
C GLN A 53 -7.96 6.54 -14.05
N SER A 54 -7.18 7.62 -14.14
CA SER A 54 -6.90 8.27 -15.42
C SER A 54 -5.91 7.41 -16.24
N ILE A 55 -6.42 6.80 -17.31
CA ILE A 55 -5.62 6.07 -18.31
C ILE A 55 -4.57 7.02 -18.89
N GLU A 56 -3.29 6.80 -18.61
CA GLU A 56 -2.21 7.37 -19.44
C GLU A 56 -0.88 6.65 -19.16
N ILE A 57 -0.59 5.64 -20.00
CA ILE A 57 0.67 4.87 -20.06
C ILE A 57 0.93 4.07 -18.77
N SER A 58 0.91 2.73 -18.84
CA SER A 58 1.23 1.90 -17.67
C SER A 58 2.62 2.27 -17.10
N ARG A 59 2.84 2.17 -15.78
CA ARG A 59 4.14 2.46 -15.16
C ARG A 59 5.30 1.80 -15.91
N MET A 60 5.13 0.54 -16.29
CA MET A 60 6.15 -0.20 -17.04
C MET A 60 6.39 0.37 -18.44
N GLU A 61 5.33 0.80 -19.12
CA GLU A 61 5.44 1.44 -20.43
C GLU A 61 6.11 2.82 -20.34
N PHE A 62 5.81 3.60 -19.29
CA PHE A 62 6.48 4.88 -19.02
C PHE A 62 7.97 4.66 -18.75
N LEU A 63 8.31 3.72 -17.85
CA LEU A 63 9.69 3.40 -17.53
C LEU A 63 10.45 2.92 -18.77
N ASN A 64 9.88 2.04 -19.58
CA ASN A 64 10.51 1.56 -20.82
C ASN A 64 10.75 2.67 -21.85
N LYS A 65 9.80 3.62 -21.97
CA LYS A 65 9.87 4.71 -22.96
C LYS A 65 10.84 5.82 -22.57
N PHE A 66 10.91 6.19 -21.29
CA PHE A 66 11.53 7.44 -20.88
C PHE A 66 12.78 7.26 -20.01
N VAL A 67 13.06 6.06 -19.53
CA VAL A 67 14.04 5.82 -18.47
C VAL A 67 14.97 4.66 -18.82
N ASP A 68 16.25 4.82 -18.51
CA ASP A 68 17.26 3.76 -18.54
C ASP A 68 17.50 3.24 -17.11
N PHE A 69 17.59 1.92 -16.99
CA PHE A 69 17.95 1.22 -15.75
C PHE A 69 19.40 0.80 -15.80
N ASP A 70 20.17 1.21 -14.81
CA ASP A 70 21.54 0.81 -14.61
C ASP A 70 21.73 0.31 -13.17
N ILE A 71 22.87 -0.29 -12.87
CA ILE A 71 23.23 -0.74 -11.52
C ILE A 71 24.42 0.08 -11.06
N ARG A 72 24.21 0.93 -10.05
CA ARG A 72 25.31 1.63 -9.38
C ARG A 72 25.74 0.87 -8.14
N LYS A 73 27.04 0.78 -7.91
CA LYS A 73 27.60 0.28 -6.66
C LYS A 73 27.78 1.44 -5.69
N LEU A 74 27.21 1.31 -4.50
CA LEU A 74 27.46 2.21 -3.39
C LEU A 74 28.89 2.03 -2.86
N PRO A 75 29.43 3.00 -2.10
CA PRO A 75 30.78 2.92 -1.53
C PRO A 75 31.00 1.68 -0.65
N ASN A 76 29.94 1.15 -0.05
CA ASN A 76 29.94 -0.09 0.75
C ASN A 76 29.90 -1.38 -0.10
N GLY A 77 29.94 -1.27 -1.43
CA GLY A 77 29.88 -2.39 -2.37
C GLY A 77 28.47 -2.88 -2.70
N GLN A 78 27.43 -2.35 -2.04
CA GLN A 78 26.04 -2.73 -2.28
C GLN A 78 25.59 -2.26 -3.68
N ALA A 79 25.07 -3.18 -4.49
CA ALA A 79 24.46 -2.86 -5.77
C ALA A 79 23.05 -2.31 -5.54
N VAL A 80 22.78 -1.12 -6.08
CA VAL A 80 21.45 -0.50 -6.05
C VAL A 80 21.03 -0.09 -7.47
N PRO A 81 19.73 -0.15 -7.80
CA PRO A 81 19.23 0.37 -9.07
C PRO A 81 19.55 1.85 -9.23
N ASP A 82 20.03 2.24 -10.39
CA ASP A 82 20.22 3.62 -10.83
C ASP A 82 19.26 3.89 -11.99
N ILE A 83 18.39 4.88 -11.82
CA ILE A 83 17.27 5.15 -12.71
C ILE A 83 17.50 6.54 -13.30
N LYS A 84 17.74 6.61 -14.61
CA LYS A 84 18.08 7.88 -15.29
C LYS A 84 17.15 8.14 -16.47
N PRO A 85 16.74 9.39 -16.74
CA PRO A 85 16.07 9.72 -17.98
C PRO A 85 16.96 9.33 -19.18
N ARG A 86 16.38 8.78 -20.24
CA ARG A 86 17.12 8.46 -21.47
C ARG A 86 17.85 9.69 -22.00
N THR A 87 19.04 9.50 -22.53
CA THR A 87 19.94 10.57 -23.02
C THR A 87 19.27 11.48 -24.05
N SER A 88 18.41 10.93 -24.92
CA SER A 88 17.63 11.69 -25.91
C SER A 88 16.65 12.71 -25.30
N ILE A 89 16.29 12.54 -24.03
CA ILE A 89 15.34 13.39 -23.30
C ILE A 89 16.05 14.29 -22.30
N SER A 90 17.21 13.86 -21.79
CA SER A 90 18.02 14.59 -20.80
C SER A 90 18.52 15.97 -21.26
N GLY A 91 18.48 16.26 -22.56
CA GLY A 91 18.82 17.57 -23.13
C GLY A 91 17.80 18.68 -22.83
N ASN A 92 16.57 18.33 -22.42
CA ASN A 92 15.56 19.30 -22.00
C ASN A 92 15.27 19.15 -20.49
N LYS A 93 15.66 20.17 -19.72
CA LYS A 93 15.54 20.19 -18.26
C LYS A 93 14.09 20.11 -17.77
N GLU A 94 13.16 20.75 -18.46
CA GLU A 94 11.74 20.78 -18.08
C GLU A 94 11.11 19.39 -18.25
N ILE A 95 11.42 18.72 -19.36
CA ILE A 95 10.95 17.34 -19.61
C ILE A 95 11.58 16.37 -18.59
N ALA A 96 12.87 16.52 -18.29
CA ALA A 96 13.54 15.70 -17.28
C ALA A 96 12.91 15.88 -15.88
N MET A 97 12.52 17.11 -15.51
CA MET A 97 11.82 17.39 -14.25
C MET A 97 10.44 16.73 -14.20
N LEU A 98 9.66 16.83 -15.27
CA LEU A 98 8.34 16.18 -15.34
C LEU A 98 8.44 14.65 -15.23
N ILE A 99 9.47 14.05 -15.83
CA ILE A 99 9.72 12.61 -15.71
C ILE A 99 10.07 12.24 -14.27
N PHE A 100 10.93 13.02 -13.61
CA PHE A 100 11.29 12.80 -12.21
C PHE A 100 10.09 12.92 -11.28
N GLU A 101 9.25 13.94 -11.47
CA GLU A 101 8.03 14.14 -10.71
C GLU A 101 7.06 12.96 -10.85
N LYS A 102 6.83 12.49 -12.08
CA LYS A 102 6.01 11.29 -12.34
C LYS A 102 6.59 10.05 -11.66
N MET A 103 7.91 9.86 -11.68
CA MET A 103 8.57 8.75 -10.97
C MET A 103 8.42 8.85 -9.45
N SER A 104 8.56 10.05 -8.88
CA SER A 104 8.43 10.28 -7.43
C SER A 104 7.01 10.03 -6.94
N ASN A 105 6.01 10.56 -7.65
CA ASN A 105 4.60 10.35 -7.31
C ASN A 105 4.24 8.86 -7.31
N ASN A 106 4.76 8.10 -8.27
CA ASN A 106 4.58 6.65 -8.33
C ASN A 106 5.32 5.90 -7.20
N GLY A 107 6.43 6.42 -6.69
CA GLY A 107 7.14 5.85 -5.54
C GLY A 107 6.38 6.09 -4.23
N GLU A 108 5.87 7.30 -4.03
CA GLU A 108 5.03 7.64 -2.87
C GLU A 108 3.76 6.79 -2.80
N ALA A 109 3.14 6.52 -3.96
CA ALA A 109 1.98 5.65 -4.08
C ALA A 109 2.23 4.25 -3.47
N VAL A 110 3.32 3.61 -3.90
CA VAL A 110 3.72 2.28 -3.44
C VAL A 110 4.02 2.30 -1.94
N GLY A 111 4.80 3.29 -1.48
CA GLY A 111 5.11 3.43 -0.06
C GLY A 111 3.86 3.65 0.81
N ARG A 112 2.83 4.34 0.31
CA ARG A 112 1.55 4.51 1.02
C ARG A 112 0.79 3.18 1.14
N LEU A 113 0.77 2.37 0.09
CA LEU A 113 0.15 1.04 0.13
C LEU A 113 0.91 0.10 1.07
N GLU A 114 2.24 0.09 1.03
CA GLU A 114 3.06 -0.70 1.96
C GLU A 114 2.81 -0.29 3.42
N ASN A 115 2.71 1.01 3.70
CA ASN A 115 2.36 1.52 5.03
C ASN A 115 0.96 1.10 5.48
N LEU A 116 -0.02 1.03 4.55
CA LEU A 116 -1.35 0.51 4.85
C LEU A 116 -1.29 -0.99 5.18
N THR A 117 -0.58 -1.78 4.39
CA THR A 117 -0.40 -3.22 4.60
C THR A 117 0.21 -3.49 5.98
N GLN A 118 1.31 -2.81 6.33
CA GLN A 118 1.94 -2.94 7.65
C GLN A 118 1.01 -2.55 8.80
N ALA A 119 0.19 -1.51 8.61
CA ALA A 119 -0.80 -1.12 9.60
C ALA A 119 -1.90 -2.18 9.76
N CYS A 120 -2.35 -2.80 8.67
CA CYS A 120 -3.32 -3.91 8.70
C CYS A 120 -2.74 -5.12 9.43
N GLU A 121 -1.51 -5.53 9.10
CA GLU A 121 -0.82 -6.64 9.77
C GLU A 121 -0.67 -6.38 11.28
N ARG A 122 -0.36 -5.14 11.68
CA ARG A 122 -0.28 -4.77 13.09
C ARG A 122 -1.63 -4.86 13.78
N LEU A 123 -2.70 -4.38 13.15
CA LEU A 123 -4.05 -4.46 13.70
C LEU A 123 -4.48 -5.93 13.86
N LEU A 124 -4.26 -6.77 12.85
CA LEU A 124 -4.57 -8.20 12.90
C LEU A 124 -3.85 -8.88 14.07
N LYS A 125 -2.53 -8.69 14.23
CA LYS A 125 -1.78 -9.27 15.35
C LYS A 125 -2.32 -8.88 16.73
N ILE A 126 -2.76 -7.64 16.89
CA ILE A 126 -3.31 -7.16 18.16
C ILE A 126 -4.71 -7.73 18.38
N LEU A 127 -5.53 -7.86 17.33
CA LEU A 127 -6.83 -8.52 17.42
C LEU A 127 -6.69 -10.01 17.73
N ASP A 128 -5.76 -10.72 17.07
CA ASP A 128 -5.50 -12.14 17.31
C ASP A 128 -5.08 -12.38 18.76
N ARG A 129 -4.24 -11.50 19.30
CA ARG A 129 -3.85 -11.55 20.71
C ARG A 129 -5.00 -11.27 21.67
N GLU A 130 -5.83 -10.26 21.38
CA GLU A 130 -6.98 -9.89 22.23
C GLU A 130 -8.06 -10.98 22.23
N LEU A 131 -8.25 -11.64 21.09
CA LEU A 131 -9.22 -12.71 20.91
C LEU A 131 -8.66 -14.11 21.25
N GLU A 132 -7.41 -14.18 21.72
CA GLU A 132 -6.70 -15.42 22.04
C GLU A 132 -6.64 -16.42 20.85
N ILE A 133 -6.62 -15.90 19.62
CA ILE A 133 -6.61 -16.68 18.37
C ILE A 133 -5.22 -17.25 18.05
N GLU A 134 -4.14 -16.74 18.66
CA GLU A 134 -2.77 -17.23 18.44
C GLU A 134 -2.59 -18.75 18.71
N ASP A 135 -3.44 -19.37 19.55
CA ASP A 135 -3.46 -20.82 19.76
C ASP A 135 -4.53 -21.57 18.93
N VAL A 136 -5.54 -20.88 18.39
CA VAL A 136 -6.67 -21.49 17.66
C VAL A 136 -6.32 -21.84 16.21
N LEU A 137 -5.39 -21.10 15.58
CA LEU A 137 -4.94 -21.38 14.20
C LEU A 137 -4.01 -22.60 14.07
N LYS A 138 -3.51 -23.18 15.18
CA LYS A 138 -2.73 -24.44 15.13
C LYS A 138 -3.62 -25.64 14.81
N ASP A 139 -4.90 -25.57 15.15
CA ASP A 139 -5.87 -26.66 15.02
C ASP A 139 -6.83 -26.49 13.82
N ILE A 140 -6.77 -25.36 13.10
CA ILE A 140 -7.55 -25.16 11.89
C ILE A 140 -6.75 -25.71 10.69
N PRO A 141 -7.27 -26.71 9.95
CA PRO A 141 -6.60 -27.26 8.80
C PRO A 141 -6.19 -26.17 7.81
N GLN A 142 -4.96 -26.25 7.31
CA GLN A 142 -4.31 -25.26 6.44
C GLN A 142 -5.11 -24.92 5.16
N ASN A 143 -6.12 -25.71 4.81
CA ASN A 143 -6.97 -25.55 3.63
C ASN A 143 -8.07 -24.48 3.78
N ASP A 144 -8.37 -23.99 4.99
CA ASP A 144 -9.49 -23.07 5.22
C ASP A 144 -9.11 -21.57 5.15
N TRP A 145 -7.82 -21.25 4.99
CA TRP A 145 -7.31 -19.86 4.94
C TRP A 145 -6.56 -19.50 3.66
N GLN A 146 -6.42 -20.44 2.72
CA GLN A 146 -5.98 -20.15 1.36
C GLN A 146 -7.02 -20.69 0.39
N ASP A 147 -7.92 -19.80 -0.05
CA ASP A 147 -8.36 -19.66 -1.44
C ASP A 147 -9.68 -18.87 -1.49
N ARG A 148 -9.56 -17.55 -1.61
CA ARG A 148 -10.30 -16.70 -2.56
C ARG A 148 -9.48 -15.47 -2.93
#